data_AF-A0A1D2XAE3-F1
#
_entry.id   AF-A0A1D2XAE3-F1
#
_cell.length_a   1.000
_cell.length_b   1.000
_cell.length_c   1.000
_cell.angle_alpha   90.00
_cell.angle_beta   90.00
_cell.angle_gamma   90.00
#
_symmetry.space_group_name_H-M   'P 1'
#
loop_
_entity.id
_entity.type
_entity.pdbx_description
1 polymer ?
#
loop_
_entity_poly.entity_id
_entity_poly.type
_entity_poly.pdbx_seq_one_letter_code
_entity_poly.pdbx_strand_id
1 'polypeptide(L)'
;KTITYDNGKEFVEHEAVAKTLDCDSYFAAPYHSWERGQNENANGLLRQYFPKSMELDNIPERDVIIAVDRLNSRPRKCLGYKTPYEAFKALTGIDARKVMGYALMT
;
A
#
# COMPACT_ATOMS: atom_id res chain seq x y z
N LYS A 1 2.07 -13.43 -10.76
CA LYS A 1 1.80 -12.24 -9.90
C LYS A 1 3.11 -11.89 -9.23
N THR A 2 3.36 -10.64 -8.89
CA THR A 2 4.68 -10.23 -8.38
C THR A 2 4.53 -9.38 -7.12
N ILE A 3 5.49 -9.47 -6.20
CA ILE A 3 5.61 -8.60 -5.02
C ILE A 3 7.01 -7.98 -5.04
N THR A 4 7.07 -6.67 -4.77
CA THR A 4 8.34 -5.94 -4.66
C THR A 4 8.53 -5.45 -3.23
N TYR A 5 9.64 -5.83 -2.61
CA TYR A 5 10.03 -5.46 -1.26
C TYR A 5 11.10 -4.38 -1.27
N ASP A 6 11.27 -3.69 -0.15
CA ASP A 6 12.53 -2.99 0.13
C ASP A 6 13.49 -3.90 0.91
N ASN A 7 14.70 -3.41 1.15
CA ASN A 7 15.74 -4.19 1.83
C ASN A 7 15.60 -4.17 3.37
N GLY A 8 14.38 -3.98 3.88
CA GLY A 8 14.04 -4.07 5.29
C GLY A 8 14.23 -5.48 5.84
N LYS A 9 14.66 -5.58 7.11
CA LYS A 9 14.88 -6.87 7.78
C LYS A 9 13.58 -7.59 8.11
N GLU A 10 12.47 -6.86 8.13
CA GLU A 10 11.12 -7.41 8.26
C GLU A 10 10.73 -8.34 7.09
N PHE A 11 11.43 -8.28 5.95
CA PHE A 11 11.13 -9.06 4.75
C PHE A 11 12.06 -10.28 4.56
N VAL A 12 12.76 -10.73 5.60
CA VAL A 12 13.63 -11.92 5.52
C VAL A 12 12.86 -13.17 5.05
N GLU A 13 11.60 -13.32 5.44
CA GLU A 13 10.76 -14.48 5.07
C GLU A 13 10.05 -14.34 3.71
N HIS A 14 10.46 -13.40 2.85
CA HIS A 14 9.84 -13.16 1.54
C HIS A 14 9.70 -14.43 0.67
N GLU A 15 10.66 -15.37 0.71
CA GLU A 15 10.58 -16.64 -0.04
C GLU A 15 9.39 -17.51 0.39
N ALA A 16 9.09 -17.54 1.69
CA ALA A 16 7.97 -18.31 2.22
C ALA A 16 6.64 -17.68 1.78
N VAL A 17 6.57 -16.35 1.77
CA VAL A 17 5.41 -15.60 1.27
C VAL A 17 5.22 -15.85 -0.22
N ALA A 18 6.28 -15.75 -1.02
CA ALA A 18 6.30 -15.99 -2.45
C ALA A 18 5.74 -17.38 -2.81
N LYS A 19 6.22 -18.41 -2.10
CA LYS A 19 5.80 -19.79 -2.30
C LYS A 19 4.34 -20.01 -1.93
N THR A 20 3.88 -19.40 -0.84
CA THR A 20 2.49 -19.55 -0.36
C THR A 20 1.49 -18.87 -1.30
N LEU A 21 1.89 -17.73 -1.88
CA LEU A 21 1.04 -16.93 -2.77
C LEU A 21 1.18 -17.28 -4.26
N ASP A 22 2.08 -18.21 -4.60
CA ASP A 22 2.45 -18.56 -5.97
C ASP A 22 2.78 -17.31 -6.81
N CYS A 23 3.72 -16.52 -6.30
CA CYS A 23 4.10 -15.23 -6.89
C CYS A 23 5.61 -14.99 -6.87
N ASP A 24 6.11 -14.26 -7.87
CA ASP A 24 7.51 -13.86 -7.93
C ASP A 24 7.79 -12.74 -6.93
N SER A 25 8.96 -12.78 -6.30
CA SER A 25 9.40 -11.76 -5.34
C SER A 25 10.65 -11.03 -5.83
N TYR A 26 10.62 -9.71 -5.72
CA TYR A 26 11.70 -8.82 -6.15
C TYR A 26 12.07 -7.86 -5.02
N PHE A 27 13.31 -7.37 -5.04
CA PHE A 27 13.79 -6.31 -4.15
C PHE A 27 14.17 -5.07 -4.95
N ALA A 28 13.86 -3.89 -4.41
CA ALA A 28 14.38 -2.64 -4.94
C ALA A 28 15.92 -2.62 -4.83
N ALA A 29 16.58 -2.07 -5.85
CA ALA A 29 18.03 -2.08 -5.89
C ALA A 29 18.61 -1.19 -4.76
N PRO A 30 19.76 -1.56 -4.16
CA PRO A 30 20.37 -0.77 -3.09
C PRO A 30 20.65 0.67 -3.54
N TYR A 31 20.31 1.65 -2.71
CA TYR A 31 20.48 3.09 -3.00
C TYR A 31 19.64 3.66 -4.17
N HIS A 32 18.69 2.88 -4.71
CA HIS A 32 17.77 3.32 -5.75
C HIS A 32 16.40 3.72 -5.18
N SER A 33 16.38 4.75 -4.31
CA SER A 33 15.15 5.19 -3.62
C SER A 33 14.01 5.56 -4.57
N TRP A 34 14.32 6.03 -5.78
CA TRP A 34 13.34 6.42 -6.80
C TRP A 34 12.51 5.25 -7.35
N GLU A 35 12.97 4.01 -7.25
CA GLU A 35 12.18 2.82 -7.62
C GLU A 35 10.95 2.65 -6.69
N ARG A 36 10.92 3.36 -5.56
CA ARG A 36 9.87 3.32 -4.55
C ARG A 36 9.13 4.64 -4.39
N GLY A 37 9.18 5.53 -5.38
CA GLY A 37 8.53 6.85 -5.29
C GLY A 37 7.03 6.78 -4.98
N GLN A 38 6.35 5.71 -5.41
CA GLN A 38 4.93 5.48 -5.06
C GLN A 38 4.74 5.14 -3.58
N ASN A 39 5.60 4.31 -2.99
CA ASN A 39 5.53 3.97 -1.57
C ASN A 39 5.78 5.21 -0.70
N GLU A 40 6.72 6.06 -1.09
CA GLU A 40 6.98 7.33 -0.40
C GLU A 40 5.78 8.29 -0.47
N ASN A 41 5.12 8.37 -1.63
CA ASN A 41 3.89 9.15 -1.78
C ASN A 41 2.76 8.63 -0.87
N ALA A 42 2.52 7.32 -0.89
CA ALA A 42 1.51 6.67 -0.05
C ALA A 42 1.78 6.90 1.45
N ASN A 43 3.03 6.77 1.88
CA ASN A 43 3.45 7.07 3.24
C ASN A 43 3.20 8.53 3.60
N GLY A 44 3.51 9.48 2.71
CA GLY A 44 3.23 10.90 2.91
C GLY A 44 1.73 11.20 3.11
N LEU A 45 0.85 10.48 2.40
CA LEU A 45 -0.60 10.60 2.57
C LEU A 45 -1.07 10.05 3.93
N LEU A 46 -0.53 8.91 4.37
CA LEU A 46 -0.83 8.34 5.69
C LEU A 46 -0.39 9.26 6.82
N ARG A 47 0.67 10.06 6.64
CA ARG A 47 1.11 11.05 7.63
C ARG A 47 0.11 12.19 7.87
N GLN A 48 -0.93 12.34 7.03
CA GLN A 48 -2.05 13.25 7.31
C GLN A 48 -2.94 12.75 8.47
N TYR A 49 -2.91 11.45 8.74
CA TYR A 49 -3.69 10.78 9.79
C TYR A 49 -2.81 10.36 10.97
N PHE A 50 -1.57 9.95 10.69
CA PHE A 50 -0.60 9.47 11.68
C PHE A 50 0.69 10.28 11.60
N PRO A 51 0.75 11.47 12.23
CA PRO A 51 1.89 12.37 12.17
C PRO A 51 3.20 11.69 12.55
N LYS A 52 4.33 12.21 12.04
CA LYS A 52 5.65 11.56 12.23
C LYS A 52 6.05 11.40 13.71
N SER A 53 5.66 12.34 14.56
CA SER A 53 5.95 12.34 16.00
C SER A 53 4.91 11.58 16.85
N MET A 54 3.89 10.99 16.22
CA MET A 54 2.88 10.20 16.92
C MET A 54 3.40 8.79 17.16
N GLU A 55 3.23 8.29 18.38
CA GLU A 55 3.45 6.88 18.71
C GLU A 55 2.42 6.01 17.99
N LEU A 56 2.87 4.93 17.34
CA LEU A 56 2.00 4.07 16.54
C LEU A 56 1.55 2.80 17.29
N ASP A 57 2.07 2.56 18.49
CA ASP A 57 1.96 1.28 19.20
C ASP A 57 0.53 0.95 19.64
N ASN A 58 -0.29 1.97 19.92
CA ASN A 58 -1.64 1.82 20.47
C ASN A 58 -2.73 2.38 19.55
N ILE A 59 -2.49 2.40 18.23
CA ILE A 59 -3.50 2.83 17.27
C ILE A 59 -4.52 1.70 17.07
N PRO A 60 -5.82 1.94 17.30
CA PRO A 60 -6.85 0.96 16.98
C PRO A 60 -6.85 0.62 15.50
N GLU A 61 -6.95 -0.66 15.16
CA GLU A 61 -7.03 -1.12 13.75
C GLU A 61 -8.15 -0.39 12.99
N ARG A 62 -9.27 -0.11 13.66
CA ARG A 62 -10.39 0.67 13.12
C ARG A 62 -9.96 2.03 12.57
N ASP A 63 -9.06 2.73 13.26
CA ASP A 63 -8.60 4.06 12.86
C ASP A 63 -7.71 3.97 11.61
N VAL A 64 -6.89 2.92 11.53
CA VAL A 64 -6.10 2.60 10.32
C VAL A 64 -7.03 2.33 9.14
N ILE A 65 -8.05 1.50 9.33
CA ILE A 65 -9.04 1.18 8.29
C ILE A 65 -9.76 2.45 7.82
N ILE A 66 -10.19 3.32 8.74
CA ILE A 66 -10.86 4.58 8.39
C ILE A 66 -9.92 5.50 7.59
N ALA A 67 -8.64 5.61 7.99
CA ALA A 67 -7.67 6.42 7.28
C ALA A 67 -7.43 5.90 5.85
N VAL A 68 -7.23 4.59 5.72
CA VAL A 68 -7.07 3.92 4.42
C VAL A 68 -8.32 4.15 3.56
N ASP A 69 -9.52 3.88 4.09
CA ASP A 69 -10.77 4.04 3.33
C ASP A 69 -10.98 5.46 2.81
N ARG A 70 -10.72 6.47 3.64
CA ARG A 70 -10.81 7.88 3.23
C ARG A 70 -9.84 8.21 2.10
N LEU A 71 -8.62 7.71 2.17
CA LEU A 71 -7.61 7.98 1.17
C LEU A 71 -7.84 7.20 -0.13
N ASN A 72 -8.43 6.01 -0.06
CA ASN A 72 -8.85 5.18 -1.19
C ASN A 72 -10.15 5.68 -1.85
N SER A 73 -10.95 6.44 -1.10
CA SER A 73 -12.15 7.13 -1.59
C SER A 73 -11.85 8.52 -2.16
N ARG A 74 -10.59 8.98 -2.08
CA ARG A 74 -10.18 10.31 -2.55
C ARG A 74 -9.82 10.27 -4.04
N PRO A 75 -10.44 11.11 -4.89
CA PRO A 75 -10.06 11.28 -6.30
C PRO A 75 -8.58 11.65 -6.48
N ARG A 76 -7.92 11.04 -7.48
CA ARG A 76 -6.49 11.24 -7.76
C ARG A 76 -6.27 11.78 -9.17
N LYS A 77 -5.49 12.85 -9.29
CA LYS A 77 -5.18 13.46 -10.58
C LYS A 77 -4.46 12.48 -11.52
N CYS A 78 -3.53 11.67 -10.99
CA CYS A 78 -2.83 10.62 -11.74
C CYS A 78 -3.76 9.54 -12.31
N LEU A 79 -4.95 9.36 -11.73
CA LEU A 79 -5.98 8.42 -12.19
C LEU A 79 -7.08 9.10 -13.02
N GLY A 80 -6.85 10.32 -13.52
CA GLY A 80 -7.88 11.07 -14.24
C GLY A 80 -9.07 11.43 -13.35
N TYR A 81 -8.80 11.77 -12.08
CA TYR A 81 -9.79 12.10 -11.04
C TYR A 81 -10.71 10.94 -10.63
N LYS A 82 -10.35 9.70 -10.95
CA LYS A 82 -10.96 8.52 -10.33
C LYS A 82 -10.38 8.27 -8.94
N THR A 83 -11.14 7.60 -8.10
CA THR A 83 -10.67 7.07 -6.82
C THR A 83 -9.84 5.79 -7.04
N PRO A 84 -8.88 5.48 -6.15
CA PRO A 84 -8.19 4.20 -6.19
C PRO A 84 -9.12 2.98 -6.23
N TYR A 85 -10.26 3.02 -5.51
CA TYR A 85 -11.28 1.97 -5.59
C TYR A 85 -11.87 1.80 -6.99
N GLU A 86 -12.24 2.90 -7.64
CA GLU A 86 -12.79 2.85 -8.99
C GLU A 86 -11.77 2.35 -10.01
N ALA A 87 -10.52 2.84 -9.92
CA ALA A 87 -9.46 2.41 -10.82
C ALA A 87 -9.15 0.92 -10.66
N PHE A 88 -9.05 0.44 -9.42
CA PHE A 88 -8.79 -0.97 -9.14
C PHE A 88 -9.92 -1.89 -9.60
N LYS A 89 -11.18 -1.50 -9.32
CA LYS A 89 -12.35 -2.25 -9.78
C LYS A 89 -12.43 -2.30 -11.30
N ALA A 90 -12.09 -1.21 -11.99
CA ALA A 90 -12.06 -1.18 -13.45
C ALA A 90 -10.97 -2.09 -14.04
N LEU A 91 -9.82 -2.21 -13.38
CA LEU A 91 -8.69 -3.03 -13.83
C LEU A 91 -8.89 -4.53 -13.56
N THR A 92 -9.47 -4.88 -12.42
CA THR A 92 -9.49 -6.27 -11.93
C THR A 92 -10.87 -6.91 -11.89
N GLY A 93 -11.94 -6.09 -11.95
CA GLY A 93 -13.32 -6.53 -11.68
C GLY A 93 -13.62 -6.77 -10.19
N ILE A 94 -12.63 -6.64 -9.31
CA ILE A 94 -12.74 -6.93 -7.88
C ILE A 94 -13.09 -5.65 -7.12
N ASP A 95 -14.04 -5.73 -6.19
CA ASP A 95 -14.33 -4.65 -5.25
C ASP A 95 -13.40 -4.75 -4.04
N ALA A 96 -12.34 -3.92 -4.02
CA ALA A 96 -11.33 -3.94 -2.96
C ALA A 96 -11.91 -3.75 -1.55
N ARG A 97 -13.04 -3.05 -1.42
CA ARG A 97 -13.73 -2.85 -0.13
C ARG A 97 -14.25 -4.13 0.51
N LYS A 98 -14.40 -5.20 -0.28
CA LYS A 98 -14.86 -6.52 0.20
C LYS A 98 -13.70 -7.45 0.55
N VAL A 99 -12.46 -7.01 0.37
CA VAL A 99 -11.26 -7.77 0.69
C VAL A 99 -10.78 -7.34 2.08
N MET A 100 -10.34 -8.27 2.93
CA MET A 100 -9.65 -7.90 4.17
C MET A 100 -8.18 -7.60 3.85
N GLY A 101 -7.61 -6.54 4.44
CA GLY A 101 -6.18 -6.23 4.33
C GLY A 101 -5.72 -5.63 2.99
N TYR A 102 -6.48 -4.71 2.39
CA TYR A 102 -6.06 -4.02 1.16
C TYR A 102 -5.37 -2.68 1.46
N ALA A 103 -4.49 -2.23 0.55
CA ALA A 103 -4.04 -0.85 0.49
C ALA A 103 -3.94 -0.41 -0.99
N LEU A 104 -4.78 0.54 -1.43
CA LEU A 104 -4.69 1.13 -2.78
C LEU A 104 -4.60 2.66 -2.70
N MET A 105 -3.40 3.17 -2.76
CA MET A 105 -3.09 4.58 -2.54
C MET A 105 -2.20 5.10 -3.67
N THR A 106 -2.78 5.64 -4.74
CA THR A 106 -2.06 6.22 -5.90
C THR A 106 -2.04 7.75 -5.87
#